data_AF-A0A932Z0G8-F1
#
_entry.id   AF-A0A932Z0G8-F1
#
_cell.length_a   1.000
_cell.length_b   1.000
_cell.length_c   1.000
_cell.angle_alpha   90.00
_cell.angle_beta   90.00
_cell.angle_gamma   90.00
#
_symmetry.space_group_name_H-M   'P 1'
#
loop_
_entity.id
_entity.type
_entity.pdbx_description
1 polymer ?
#
loop_
_entity_poly.entity_id
_entity_poly.type
_entity_poly.pdbx_seq_one_letter_code
_entity_poly.pdbx_strand_id
1 'polypeptide(L)'
;MDARKTAILFSVIEEYIRSAEPVASQVIVIRRAVDASPATVRSEMAALEEAGYLAQPHTSAGRVPTEAAYRLYVAYLQGQRAAVMADVVAAARRAIAAELEVRVMGKVLARLLAATAEQAIVVGFAHGDAYATGLSYLLVQPEFRNPAIMQSFSLAMDRLDESLDTLDGLLNGSARVIFGEENPFGDHAATVAT
;
A
#
# COMPACT_ATOMS: atom_id res chain seq x y z
N MET A 1 11.80 -16.40 -11.05
CA MET A 1 11.72 -16.89 -9.65
C MET A 1 10.88 -18.17 -9.66
N ASP A 2 11.22 -19.19 -8.86
CA ASP A 2 10.40 -20.40 -8.80
C ASP A 2 9.11 -20.19 -7.98
N ALA A 3 8.16 -21.11 -8.10
CA ALA A 3 6.85 -21.02 -7.45
C ALA A 3 6.94 -21.00 -5.91
N ARG A 4 7.90 -21.72 -5.32
CA ARG A 4 8.04 -21.80 -3.86
C ARG A 4 8.62 -20.51 -3.30
N LYS A 5 9.68 -19.97 -3.90
CA LYS A 5 10.24 -18.66 -3.54
C LYS A 5 9.20 -17.56 -3.66
N THR A 6 8.36 -17.62 -4.70
CA THR A 6 7.26 -16.67 -4.89
C THR A 6 6.22 -16.79 -3.76
N ALA A 7 5.81 -18.01 -3.41
CA ALA A 7 4.91 -18.24 -2.29
C ALA A 7 5.49 -17.77 -0.95
N ILE A 8 6.77 -18.03 -0.69
CA ILE A 8 7.47 -17.56 0.52
C ILE A 8 7.52 -16.03 0.54
N LEU A 9 7.94 -15.39 -0.55
CA LEU A 9 8.02 -13.93 -0.63
C LEU A 9 6.65 -13.29 -0.36
N PHE A 10 5.60 -13.75 -1.02
CA PHE A 10 4.26 -13.18 -0.86
C PHE A 10 3.71 -13.42 0.55
N SER A 11 4.02 -14.56 1.16
CA SER A 11 3.65 -14.83 2.56
C SER A 11 4.38 -13.91 3.54
N VAL A 12 5.65 -13.57 3.27
CA VAL A 12 6.39 -12.58 4.06
C VAL A 12 5.78 -11.19 3.88
N ILE A 13 5.43 -10.80 2.66
CA ILE A 13 4.76 -9.52 2.36
C ILE A 13 3.43 -9.41 3.12
N GLU A 14 2.56 -10.41 3.00
CA GLU A 14 1.24 -10.41 3.64
C GLU A 14 1.33 -10.41 5.18
N GLU A 15 2.33 -11.10 5.73
CA GLU A 15 2.56 -11.08 7.17
C GLU A 15 3.08 -9.72 7.63
N TYR A 16 4.01 -9.14 6.89
CA TYR A 16 4.55 -7.83 7.22
C TYR A 16 3.50 -6.72 7.13
N ILE A 17 2.64 -6.73 6.10
CA ILE A 17 1.49 -5.80 5.97
C ILE A 17 0.56 -5.88 7.19
N ARG A 18 0.44 -7.05 7.82
CA ARG A 18 -0.43 -7.23 8.98
C ARG A 18 0.18 -6.74 10.29
N SER A 19 1.48 -6.99 10.48
CA SER A 19 2.14 -6.81 11.78
C SER A 19 3.02 -5.58 11.86
N ALA A 20 3.53 -5.09 10.71
CA ALA A 20 4.69 -4.19 10.61
C ALA A 20 5.94 -4.69 11.36
N GLU A 21 6.05 -6.01 11.60
CA GLU A 21 7.15 -6.63 12.33
C GLU A 21 8.00 -7.53 11.42
N PRO A 22 9.34 -7.57 11.60
CA PRO A 22 10.20 -8.48 10.84
C PRO A 22 9.75 -9.94 10.92
N VAL A 23 9.57 -10.59 9.78
CA VAL A 23 8.95 -11.90 9.68
C VAL A 23 9.99 -13.01 9.81
N ALA A 24 9.82 -13.90 10.79
CA ALA A 24 10.68 -15.07 10.95
C ALA A 24 10.22 -16.25 10.08
N SER A 25 11.16 -17.10 9.65
CA SER A 25 10.83 -18.29 8.82
C SER A 25 9.84 -19.25 9.49
N GLN A 26 9.85 -19.32 10.83
CA GLN A 26 8.89 -20.12 11.60
C GLN A 26 7.44 -19.66 11.38
N VAL A 27 7.20 -18.34 11.25
CA VAL A 27 5.86 -17.79 11.01
C VAL A 27 5.31 -18.28 9.68
N ILE A 28 6.14 -18.33 8.64
CA ILE A 28 5.76 -18.81 7.29
C ILE A 28 5.38 -20.29 7.32
N VAL A 29 6.13 -21.11 8.05
CA VAL A 29 5.84 -22.56 8.20
C VAL A 29 4.54 -22.80 8.97
N ILE A 30 4.31 -22.07 10.08
CA ILE A 30 3.09 -22.20 10.90
C ILE A 30 1.84 -21.89 10.08
N ARG A 31 1.93 -20.89 9.20
CA ARG A 31 0.82 -20.48 8.31
C ARG A 31 0.58 -21.44 7.13
N ARG A 32 1.40 -22.48 7.00
CA ARG A 32 1.33 -23.49 5.93
C ARG A 32 1.37 -22.89 4.52
N ALA A 33 2.09 -21.79 4.35
CA ALA A 33 2.31 -21.16 3.05
C ALA A 33 3.02 -22.07 2.05
N VAL A 34 3.87 -22.97 2.54
CA VAL A 34 4.68 -23.90 1.75
C VAL A 34 4.91 -25.21 2.51
N ASP A 35 5.01 -26.31 1.78
CA ASP A 35 5.41 -27.62 2.32
C ASP A 35 6.95 -27.70 2.37
N ALA A 36 7.54 -27.07 3.39
CA ALA A 36 8.99 -27.03 3.58
C ALA A 36 9.37 -26.89 5.06
N SER A 37 10.55 -27.39 5.43
CA SER A 37 11.06 -27.25 6.79
C SER A 37 11.47 -25.80 7.12
N PRO A 38 11.48 -25.39 8.40
CA PRO A 38 11.94 -24.04 8.79
C PRO A 38 13.36 -23.70 8.33
N ALA A 39 14.24 -24.70 8.26
CA ALA A 39 15.60 -24.54 7.73
C ALA A 39 15.60 -24.25 6.23
N THR A 40 14.76 -24.94 5.47
CA THR A 40 14.58 -24.69 4.03
C THR A 40 14.04 -23.29 3.80
N VAL A 41 12.97 -22.91 4.49
CA VAL A 41 12.37 -21.56 4.37
C VAL A 41 13.39 -20.48 4.74
N ARG A 42 14.21 -20.68 5.77
CA ARG A 42 15.29 -19.75 6.13
C ARG A 42 16.31 -19.58 5.00
N SER A 43 16.71 -20.68 4.35
CA SER A 43 17.63 -20.65 3.20
C SER A 43 17.02 -19.91 2.01
N GLU A 44 15.74 -20.12 1.74
CA GLU A 44 15.03 -19.44 0.64
C GLU A 44 14.88 -17.94 0.92
N MET A 45 14.59 -17.57 2.17
CA MET A 45 14.53 -16.16 2.60
C MET A 45 15.90 -15.46 2.50
N ALA A 46 17.00 -16.18 2.76
CA ALA A 46 18.35 -15.66 2.54
C ALA A 46 18.62 -15.44 1.04
N ALA A 47 18.22 -16.37 0.18
CA ALA A 47 18.35 -16.19 -1.27
C ALA A 47 17.48 -15.03 -1.80
N LEU A 48 16.30 -14.80 -1.21
CA LEU A 48 15.45 -13.64 -1.52
C LEU A 48 16.07 -12.31 -1.04
N GLU A 49 16.82 -12.34 0.06
CA GLU A 49 17.59 -11.19 0.54
C GLU A 49 18.78 -10.88 -0.37
N GLU A 50 19.56 -11.88 -0.77
CA GLU A 50 20.65 -11.72 -1.74
C GLU A 50 20.15 -11.19 -3.09
N ALA A 51 18.92 -11.55 -3.47
CA ALA A 51 18.26 -11.05 -4.67
C ALA A 51 17.64 -9.64 -4.50
N GLY A 52 17.72 -9.04 -3.32
CA GLY A 52 17.23 -7.70 -3.03
C GLY A 52 15.72 -7.59 -2.81
N TYR A 53 15.00 -8.69 -2.65
CA TYR A 53 13.55 -8.68 -2.35
C TYR A 53 13.25 -8.58 -0.87
N LEU A 54 14.11 -9.14 -0.02
CA LEU A 54 14.01 -9.06 1.43
C LEU A 54 15.22 -8.33 2.01
N ALA A 55 15.06 -7.77 3.20
CA ALA A 55 16.15 -7.19 3.97
C ALA A 55 16.12 -7.68 5.43
N GLN A 56 17.28 -7.78 6.06
CA GLN A 56 17.40 -8.01 7.48
C GLN A 56 17.73 -6.71 8.22
N PRO A 57 16.79 -6.11 8.98
CA PRO A 57 17.06 -4.86 9.68
C PRO A 57 18.12 -5.03 10.79
N HIS A 58 18.12 -6.17 11.48
CA HIS A 58 19.12 -6.53 12.50
C HIS A 58 19.47 -8.01 12.42
N THR A 59 20.70 -8.39 12.79
CA THR A 59 21.23 -9.75 12.66
C THR A 59 20.38 -10.85 13.32
N SER A 60 19.60 -10.51 14.35
CA SER A 60 18.67 -11.42 15.05
C SER A 60 17.21 -11.28 14.61
N ALA A 61 16.86 -10.24 13.86
CA ALA A 61 15.50 -9.99 13.40
C ALA A 61 15.13 -10.90 12.23
N GLY A 62 13.82 -11.05 12.00
CA GLY A 62 13.27 -11.65 10.79
C GLY A 62 13.64 -10.88 9.52
N ARG A 63 12.93 -11.12 8.43
CA ARG A 63 13.08 -10.36 7.18
C ARG A 63 11.92 -9.41 6.98
N VAL A 64 12.21 -8.27 6.35
CA VAL A 64 11.19 -7.31 5.90
C VAL A 64 11.18 -7.26 4.37
N PRO A 65 10.01 -7.07 3.74
CA PRO A 65 9.95 -6.81 2.30
C PRO A 65 10.66 -5.51 1.94
N THR A 66 11.30 -5.50 0.78
CA THR A 66 11.81 -4.28 0.15
C THR A 66 10.77 -3.69 -0.79
N GLU A 67 11.04 -2.48 -1.30
CA GLU A 67 10.23 -1.86 -2.34
C GLU A 67 10.11 -2.75 -3.59
N ALA A 68 11.21 -3.41 -4.01
CA ALA A 68 11.20 -4.32 -5.15
C ALA A 68 10.25 -5.51 -4.96
N ALA A 69 10.13 -6.01 -3.73
CA ALA A 69 9.17 -7.06 -3.39
C ALA A 69 7.72 -6.59 -3.52
N TYR A 70 7.39 -5.39 -3.03
CA TYR A 70 6.07 -4.82 -3.18
C TYR A 70 5.69 -4.56 -4.64
N ARG A 71 6.64 -4.06 -5.46
CA ARG A 71 6.42 -3.87 -6.90
C ARG A 71 6.10 -5.19 -7.60
N LEU A 72 6.83 -6.27 -7.28
CA LEU A 72 6.56 -7.60 -7.82
C LEU A 72 5.18 -8.12 -7.38
N TYR A 73 4.82 -7.93 -6.10
CA TYR A 73 3.53 -8.37 -5.57
C TYR A 73 2.35 -7.64 -6.20
N VAL A 74 2.44 -6.32 -6.37
CA VAL A 74 1.40 -5.53 -7.06
C VAL A 74 1.25 -5.94 -8.53
N ALA A 75 2.36 -6.15 -9.25
CA ALA A 75 2.31 -6.63 -10.62
C ALA A 75 1.61 -8.00 -10.73
N TYR A 76 1.89 -8.91 -9.78
CA TYR A 76 1.19 -10.19 -9.69
C TYR A 76 -0.32 -10.03 -9.45
N LEU A 77 -0.72 -9.19 -8.48
CA LEU A 77 -2.14 -8.93 -8.18
C LEU A 77 -2.88 -8.31 -9.37
N GLN A 78 -2.24 -7.40 -10.11
CA GLN A 78 -2.81 -6.80 -11.31
C GLN A 78 -3.06 -7.84 -12.41
N GLY A 79 -2.19 -8.85 -12.53
CA GLY A 79 -2.38 -9.99 -13.45
C GLY A 79 -3.53 -10.92 -13.06
N GLN A 80 -4.03 -10.85 -11.82
CA GLN A 80 -5.12 -11.70 -11.30
C GLN A 80 -6.48 -11.02 -11.29
N ARG A 81 -6.58 -9.78 -11.80
CA ARG A 81 -7.73 -8.93 -11.51
C ARG A 81 -9.03 -9.44 -12.15
N ALA A 82 -9.97 -9.84 -11.29
CA ALA A 82 -11.40 -9.88 -11.56
C ALA A 82 -12.09 -8.56 -11.11
N ALA A 83 -13.32 -8.38 -11.57
CA ALA A 83 -14.09 -7.13 -11.66
C ALA A 83 -14.23 -6.27 -10.37
N VAL A 84 -14.46 -4.98 -10.63
CA VAL A 84 -14.73 -3.89 -9.68
C VAL A 84 -15.98 -4.14 -8.82
N MET A 85 -15.93 -3.70 -7.55
CA MET A 85 -17.06 -3.69 -6.61
C MET A 85 -18.25 -2.89 -7.15
N ALA A 86 -19.38 -3.57 -7.33
CA ALA A 86 -20.62 -2.99 -7.86
C ALA A 86 -21.16 -1.83 -7.01
N ASP A 87 -20.89 -1.82 -5.71
CA ASP A 87 -21.42 -0.83 -4.76
C ASP A 87 -20.82 0.57 -4.96
N VAL A 88 -19.51 0.66 -5.19
CA VAL A 88 -18.83 1.94 -5.48
C VAL A 88 -19.34 2.51 -6.80
N VAL A 89 -19.48 1.66 -7.82
CA VAL A 89 -20.02 2.05 -9.13
C VAL A 89 -21.47 2.49 -9.02
N ALA A 90 -22.30 1.79 -8.24
CA ALA A 90 -23.70 2.14 -8.02
C ALA A 90 -23.87 3.45 -7.23
N ALA A 91 -23.03 3.70 -6.24
CA ALA A 91 -23.00 4.97 -5.51
C ALA A 91 -22.57 6.13 -6.42
N ALA A 92 -21.51 5.96 -7.21
CA ALA A 92 -21.08 6.94 -8.21
C ALA A 92 -22.19 7.27 -9.22
N ARG A 93 -22.86 6.25 -9.75
CA ARG A 93 -23.96 6.40 -10.71
C ARG A 93 -25.16 7.16 -10.14
N ARG A 94 -25.59 6.86 -8.90
CA ARG A 94 -26.68 7.57 -8.23
C ARG A 94 -26.36 9.04 -8.03
N ALA A 95 -25.11 9.31 -7.69
CA ALA A 95 -24.69 10.66 -7.42
C ALA A 95 -24.57 11.46 -8.74
N ILE A 96 -24.08 10.87 -9.84
CA ILE A 96 -24.13 11.48 -11.19
C ILE A 96 -25.58 11.79 -11.59
N ALA A 97 -26.51 10.88 -11.30
CA ALA A 97 -27.94 11.06 -11.60
C ALA A 97 -28.62 12.15 -10.76
N ALA A 98 -27.99 12.64 -9.68
CA ALA A 98 -28.54 13.63 -8.77
C ALA A 98 -28.05 15.08 -9.05
N GLU A 99 -27.38 15.33 -10.18
CA GLU A 99 -26.81 16.64 -10.56
C GLU A 99 -26.01 17.35 -9.43
N LEU A 100 -25.35 16.56 -8.58
CA LEU A 100 -24.54 17.10 -7.50
C LEU A 100 -23.32 17.83 -8.04
N GLU A 101 -22.96 18.95 -7.40
CA GLU A 101 -21.69 19.63 -7.68
C GLU A 101 -20.52 18.65 -7.59
N VAL A 102 -19.57 18.75 -8.52
CA VAL A 102 -18.38 17.87 -8.63
C VAL A 102 -17.63 17.76 -7.29
N ARG A 103 -17.59 18.84 -6.50
CA ARG A 103 -16.98 18.83 -5.17
C ARG A 103 -17.72 17.95 -4.18
N VAL A 104 -19.05 18.01 -4.17
CA VAL A 104 -19.88 17.16 -3.29
C VAL A 104 -19.74 15.70 -3.71
N MET A 105 -19.75 15.45 -5.02
CA MET A 105 -19.49 14.12 -5.60
C MET A 105 -18.20 13.50 -5.10
N GLY A 106 -17.08 14.22 -5.29
CA GLY A 106 -15.75 13.74 -4.93
C GLY A 106 -15.64 13.45 -3.44
N LYS A 107 -16.23 14.29 -2.58
CA LYS A 107 -16.26 14.07 -1.13
C LYS A 107 -17.04 12.81 -0.74
N VAL A 108 -18.18 12.56 -1.38
CA VAL A 108 -18.99 11.35 -1.14
C VAL A 108 -18.23 10.09 -1.57
N LEU A 109 -17.66 10.11 -2.79
CA LEU A 109 -16.87 8.99 -3.30
C LEU A 109 -15.64 8.72 -2.42
N ALA A 110 -14.91 9.76 -2.02
CA ALA A 110 -13.75 9.64 -1.15
C ALA A 110 -14.10 8.95 0.18
N ARG A 111 -15.22 9.32 0.80
CA ARG A 111 -15.67 8.70 2.07
C ARG A 111 -16.03 7.22 1.88
N LEU A 112 -16.73 6.89 0.80
CA LEU A 112 -17.09 5.50 0.49
C LEU A 112 -15.86 4.65 0.20
N LEU A 113 -14.91 5.18 -0.57
CA LEU A 113 -13.63 4.52 -0.85
C LEU A 113 -12.82 4.33 0.42
N ALA A 114 -12.71 5.35 1.26
CA ALA A 114 -11.99 5.25 2.53
C ALA A 114 -12.57 4.18 3.45
N ALA A 115 -13.91 4.10 3.56
CA ALA A 115 -14.58 3.09 4.36
C ALA A 115 -14.46 1.67 3.78
N THR A 116 -14.40 1.55 2.45
CA THR A 116 -14.32 0.25 1.78
C THR A 116 -12.90 -0.30 1.73
N ALA A 117 -11.92 0.58 1.47
CA ALA A 117 -10.51 0.23 1.40
C ALA A 117 -9.86 0.20 2.79
N GLU A 118 -10.49 0.81 3.81
CA GLU A 118 -9.90 1.07 5.13
C GLU A 118 -8.57 1.82 5.02
N GLN A 119 -8.52 2.82 4.14
CA GLN A 119 -7.35 3.65 3.86
C GLN A 119 -7.70 5.13 3.90
N ALA A 120 -6.67 5.98 4.03
CA ALA A 120 -6.81 7.41 3.78
C ALA A 120 -7.01 7.65 2.28
N ILE A 121 -7.94 8.54 1.94
CA ILE A 121 -8.21 8.98 0.57
C ILE A 121 -8.07 10.49 0.52
N VAL A 122 -7.28 10.96 -0.45
CA VAL A 122 -7.12 12.37 -0.79
C VAL A 122 -7.70 12.58 -2.19
N VAL A 123 -8.48 13.64 -2.36
CA VAL A 123 -9.01 14.07 -3.65
C VAL A 123 -8.63 15.53 -3.87
N GLY A 124 -7.97 15.82 -4.99
CA GLY A 124 -7.78 17.18 -5.49
C GLY A 124 -8.94 17.60 -6.40
N PHE A 125 -9.39 18.85 -6.26
CA PHE A 125 -10.39 19.45 -7.15
C PHE A 125 -9.78 20.53 -8.04
N ALA A 126 -8.85 21.30 -7.49
CA ALA A 126 -8.06 22.33 -8.14
C ALA A 126 -6.78 22.56 -7.30
N HIS A 127 -5.83 23.33 -7.83
CA HIS A 127 -4.64 23.73 -7.08
C HIS A 127 -5.03 24.45 -5.78
N GLY A 128 -4.53 23.97 -4.64
CA GLY A 128 -4.89 24.47 -3.31
C GLY A 128 -6.27 24.03 -2.79
N ASP A 129 -6.95 23.11 -3.48
CA ASP A 129 -8.29 22.62 -3.12
C ASP A 129 -8.29 21.09 -3.02
N ALA A 130 -7.84 20.61 -1.87
CA ALA A 130 -7.80 19.19 -1.52
C ALA A 130 -8.85 18.82 -0.47
N TYR A 131 -9.30 17.57 -0.53
CA TYR A 131 -10.12 16.95 0.50
C TYR A 131 -9.53 15.61 0.92
N ALA A 132 -9.25 15.46 2.21
CA ALA A 132 -8.80 14.21 2.81
C ALA A 132 -9.88 13.59 3.71
N THR A 133 -9.95 12.26 3.72
CA THR A 133 -10.81 11.47 4.62
C THR A 133 -10.17 10.11 4.89
N GLY A 134 -10.60 9.41 5.95
CA GLY A 134 -10.08 8.08 6.27
C GLY A 134 -8.74 8.06 7.02
N LEU A 135 -8.25 9.22 7.48
CA LEU A 135 -7.04 9.30 8.31
C LEU A 135 -7.10 8.41 9.56
N SER A 136 -8.29 8.25 10.15
CA SER A 136 -8.48 7.35 11.29
C SER A 136 -8.19 5.89 10.96
N TYR A 137 -8.38 5.46 9.71
CA TYR A 137 -8.02 4.11 9.28
C TYR A 137 -6.51 3.97 9.09
N LEU A 138 -5.87 5.00 8.55
CA LEU A 138 -4.43 5.01 8.32
C LEU A 138 -3.65 5.04 9.64
N LEU A 139 -4.01 5.93 10.57
CA LEU A 139 -3.25 6.15 11.80
C LEU A 139 -3.37 5.00 12.83
N VAL A 140 -4.30 4.05 12.63
CA VAL A 140 -4.38 2.84 13.48
C VAL A 140 -3.49 1.69 12.95
N GLN A 141 -2.94 1.82 11.75
CA GLN A 141 -2.03 0.81 11.19
C GLN A 141 -0.75 0.71 12.03
N PRO A 142 -0.18 -0.50 12.17
CA PRO A 142 0.92 -0.75 13.09
C PRO A 142 2.19 0.07 12.78
N GLU A 143 2.43 0.44 11.53
CA GLU A 143 3.53 1.28 11.06
C GLU A 143 3.55 2.66 11.74
N PHE A 144 2.36 3.23 12.00
CA PHE A 144 2.21 4.55 12.61
C PHE A 144 2.53 4.58 14.12
N ARG A 145 2.87 3.43 14.72
CA ARG A 145 3.48 3.37 16.05
C ARG A 145 4.91 3.91 16.04
N ASN A 146 5.56 3.96 14.88
CA ASN A 146 6.88 4.55 14.72
C ASN A 146 6.77 6.08 14.64
N PRO A 147 7.37 6.84 15.59
CA PRO A 147 7.32 8.30 15.57
C PRO A 147 7.90 8.93 14.31
N ALA A 148 8.91 8.31 13.68
CA ALA A 148 9.50 8.84 12.45
C ALA A 148 8.52 8.76 11.27
N ILE A 149 7.78 7.66 11.14
CA ILE A 149 6.74 7.50 10.12
C ILE A 149 5.61 8.51 10.36
N MET A 150 5.17 8.66 11.62
CA MET A 150 4.16 9.65 11.99
C MET A 150 4.59 11.08 11.65
N GLN A 151 5.85 11.43 11.93
CA GLN A 151 6.40 12.74 11.60
C GLN A 151 6.47 12.96 10.09
N SER A 152 6.98 11.98 9.34
CA SER A 152 7.04 12.04 7.88
C SER A 152 5.66 12.26 7.27
N PHE A 153 4.67 11.49 7.75
CA PHE A 153 3.29 11.62 7.31
C PHE A 153 2.68 12.98 7.67
N SER A 154 2.90 13.48 8.89
CA SER A 154 2.43 14.81 9.30
C SER A 154 3.00 15.91 8.40
N LEU A 155 4.29 15.82 8.05
CA LEU A 155 4.94 16.79 7.18
C LEU A 155 4.37 16.75 5.75
N ALA A 156 4.08 15.55 5.24
CA ALA A 156 3.39 15.38 3.97
C ALA A 156 1.98 15.99 4.00
N MET A 157 1.28 15.89 5.14
CA MET A 157 -0.04 16.50 5.30
C MET A 157 -0.03 18.01 5.39
N ASP A 158 1.01 18.59 6.01
CA ASP A 158 1.21 20.04 6.01
C ASP A 158 1.45 20.59 4.58
N ARG A 159 1.89 19.72 3.65
CA ARG A 159 2.21 20.04 2.25
C ARG A 159 1.33 19.29 1.27
N LEU A 160 0.07 19.07 1.64
CA LEU A 160 -0.87 18.28 0.84
C LEU A 160 -1.01 18.80 -0.60
N ASP A 161 -1.10 20.12 -0.77
CA ASP A 161 -1.28 20.74 -2.09
C ASP A 161 -0.05 20.50 -2.99
N GLU A 162 1.16 20.70 -2.47
CA GLU A 162 2.41 20.42 -3.19
C GLU A 162 2.54 18.94 -3.56
N SER A 163 2.07 18.06 -2.67
CA SER A 163 2.10 16.61 -2.88
C SER A 163 1.15 16.20 -4.01
N LEU A 164 -0.03 16.82 -4.10
CA LEU A 164 -0.99 16.59 -5.18
C LEU A 164 -0.50 17.13 -6.52
N ASP A 165 0.10 18.32 -6.57
CA ASP A 165 0.69 18.85 -7.80
C ASP A 165 1.80 17.92 -8.34
N THR A 166 2.61 17.37 -7.43
CA THR A 166 3.66 16.38 -7.78
C THR A 166 3.03 15.09 -8.33
N LEU A 167 1.94 14.60 -7.73
CA LEU A 167 1.22 13.43 -8.23
C LEU A 167 0.64 13.64 -9.62
N ASP A 168 0.04 14.80 -9.88
CA ASP A 168 -0.54 15.10 -11.20
C ASP A 168 0.52 15.01 -12.31
N GLY A 169 1.73 15.52 -12.05
CA GLY A 169 2.87 15.39 -12.95
C GLY A 169 3.34 13.94 -13.15
N LEU A 170 3.20 13.10 -12.12
CA LEU A 170 3.57 11.69 -12.17
C LEU A 170 2.54 10.83 -12.92
N LEU A 171 1.24 11.12 -12.81
CA LEU A 171 0.17 10.28 -13.35
C LEU A 171 0.10 10.25 -14.87
N ASN A 172 0.40 11.36 -15.55
CA ASN A 172 0.30 11.49 -17.02
C ASN A 172 -1.01 10.89 -17.60
N GLY A 173 -2.12 10.98 -16.86
CA GLY A 173 -3.44 10.49 -17.28
C GLY A 173 -3.72 8.99 -17.10
N SER A 174 -2.88 8.26 -16.36
CA SER A 174 -3.10 6.82 -16.10
C SER A 174 -2.97 6.49 -14.62
N ALA A 175 -3.81 5.58 -14.12
CA ALA A 175 -3.73 5.13 -12.74
C ALA A 175 -2.45 4.35 -12.47
N ARG A 176 -1.75 4.65 -11.37
CA ARG A 176 -0.48 4.00 -11.01
C ARG A 176 -0.37 3.79 -9.51
N VAL A 177 0.48 2.84 -9.13
CA VAL A 177 0.92 2.67 -7.74
C VAL A 177 2.33 3.24 -7.63
N ILE A 178 2.50 4.19 -6.71
CA ILE A 178 3.76 4.90 -6.45
C ILE A 178 4.28 4.44 -5.10
N PHE A 179 5.58 4.16 -5.01
CA PHE A 179 6.22 3.59 -3.83
C PHE A 179 7.45 4.41 -3.44
N GLY A 180 7.78 4.38 -2.15
CA GLY A 180 9.12 4.76 -1.70
C GLY A 180 9.45 6.21 -2.00
N GLU A 181 10.70 6.47 -2.38
CA GLU A 181 11.23 7.80 -2.64
C GLU A 181 10.49 8.57 -3.75
N GLU A 182 9.81 7.88 -4.65
CA GLU A 182 8.97 8.50 -5.69
C GLU A 182 7.64 9.03 -5.14
N ASN A 183 7.27 8.65 -3.91
CA ASN A 183 5.99 9.01 -3.32
C ASN A 183 6.04 10.41 -2.67
N PRO A 184 5.24 11.38 -3.15
CA PRO A 184 5.23 12.72 -2.56
C PRO A 184 4.68 12.75 -1.13
N PHE A 185 4.00 11.69 -0.68
CA PHE A 185 3.56 11.55 0.71
C PHE A 185 4.61 10.94 1.65
N GLY A 186 5.84 10.76 1.17
CA GLY A 186 6.97 10.24 1.93
C GLY A 186 7.40 8.83 1.49
N ASP A 187 8.66 8.53 1.75
CA ASP A 187 9.34 7.28 1.38
C ASP A 187 8.82 6.03 2.12
N HIS A 188 8.09 6.23 3.21
CA HIS A 188 7.41 5.17 3.95
C HIS A 188 5.99 4.86 3.44
N ALA A 189 5.48 5.60 2.47
CA ALA A 189 4.12 5.45 1.96
C ALA A 189 4.07 4.75 0.59
N ALA A 190 2.96 4.10 0.31
CA ALA A 190 2.56 3.70 -1.04
C ALA A 190 1.23 4.37 -1.38
N THR A 191 1.12 4.89 -2.60
CA THR A 191 -0.06 5.65 -3.05
C THR A 191 -0.60 5.07 -4.34
N VAL A 192 -1.88 4.73 -4.33
CA VAL A 192 -2.65 4.46 -5.55
C VAL A 192 -3.24 5.78 -6.02
N ALA A 193 -2.74 6.29 -7.14
CA ALA A 193 -3.15 7.57 -7.70
C ALA A 193 -3.86 7.34 -9.06
N THR A 194 -4.88 8.13 -9.35
CA THR A 194 -5.76 7.98 -10.53
C THR A 194 -6.14 9.31 -11.14
#